data_AF-A0A7V6L5F2-F1
#
_entry.id   AF-A0A7V6L5F2-F1
#
_cell.length_a   1.000
_cell.length_b   1.000
_cell.length_c   1.000
_cell.angle_alpha   90.00
_cell.angle_beta   90.00
_cell.angle_gamma   90.00
#
_symmetry.space_group_name_H-M   'P 1'
#
loop_
_entity.id
_entity.type
_entity.pdbx_description
1 polymer ?
#
loop_
_entity_poly.entity_id
_entity_poly.type
_entity_poly.pdbx_seq_one_letter_code
_entity_poly.pdbx_strand_id
1 'polypeptide(L)'
;MNDELSIVKREVLKKDYILTLSDNTQLFIDEETYFKYCIYDKETLSNAFIEDIKDKTEAMQCYKKAVAYLLNGKKTENRMRLYLENKGFGPKAVDSCIHRLIEEGKIDDVAFMDKFIKANLKKDTKREKLIAKLIYHGIDEQLAVQEVDKAVGYEEDTY
;
A
#
# COMPACT_ATOMS: atom_id res chain seq x y z
N MET A 1 -4.53 11.21 -36.40
CA MET A 1 -3.27 11.21 -35.63
C MET A 1 -3.07 9.79 -35.16
N ASN A 2 -1.96 9.15 -35.51
CA ASN A 2 -1.70 7.78 -35.09
C ASN A 2 -1.44 7.79 -33.59
N ASP A 3 -2.44 7.36 -32.82
CA ASP A 3 -2.39 7.28 -31.36
C ASP A 3 -1.74 5.97 -30.87
N GLU A 4 -1.22 5.17 -31.81
CA GLU A 4 -0.58 3.88 -31.59
C GLU A 4 0.91 3.93 -31.86
N LEU A 5 1.68 3.42 -30.90
CA LEU A 5 3.13 3.27 -30.96
C LEU A 5 3.48 1.78 -31.10
N SER A 6 4.36 1.46 -32.05
CA SER A 6 4.83 0.09 -32.22
C SER A 6 5.95 -0.24 -31.25
N ILE A 7 5.97 -1.47 -30.73
CA ILE A 7 7.03 -1.96 -29.84
C ILE A 7 8.23 -2.37 -30.71
N VAL A 8 9.30 -1.59 -30.64
CA VAL A 8 10.53 -1.81 -31.43
C VAL A 8 11.47 -2.79 -30.75
N LYS A 9 11.51 -2.78 -29.42
CA LYS A 9 12.42 -3.63 -28.64
C LYS A 9 11.79 -4.05 -27.33
N ARG A 10 12.13 -5.27 -26.87
CA ARG A 10 11.77 -5.80 -25.55
C ARG A 10 13.03 -6.26 -24.85
N GLU A 11 13.27 -5.76 -23.65
CA GLU A 11 14.42 -6.11 -22.82
C GLU A 11 13.95 -6.66 -21.48
N VAL A 12 14.67 -7.64 -20.95
CA VAL A 12 14.38 -8.24 -19.65
C VAL A 12 15.38 -7.68 -18.63
N LEU A 13 14.86 -7.07 -17.57
CA LEU A 13 15.63 -6.56 -16.44
C LEU A 13 15.35 -7.43 -15.20
N LYS A 14 16.15 -8.49 -15.03
CA LYS A 14 15.95 -9.54 -14.02
C LYS A 14 14.60 -10.24 -14.19
N LYS A 15 13.53 -9.69 -13.60
CA LYS A 15 12.16 -10.19 -13.68
C LYS A 15 11.20 -9.20 -14.35
N ASP A 16 11.59 -7.94 -14.46
CA ASP A 16 10.78 -6.88 -15.05
C ASP A 16 11.15 -6.71 -16.53
N TYR A 17 10.34 -5.97 -17.27
CA TYR A 17 10.45 -5.76 -18.70
C TYR A 17 10.58 -4.28 -19.04
N ILE A 18 11.39 -3.97 -20.05
CA ILE A 18 11.48 -2.64 -20.64
C ILE A 18 11.08 -2.76 -22.11
N LEU A 19 10.08 -2.00 -22.52
CA LEU A 19 9.67 -1.88 -23.91
C LEU A 19 10.18 -0.55 -24.47
N THR A 20 10.86 -0.60 -25.62
CA THR A 20 11.20 0.60 -26.39
C THR A 20 10.18 0.76 -27.51
N LEU A 21 9.48 1.89 -27.52
CA LEU A 21 8.46 2.24 -28.49
C LEU A 21 9.04 3.00 -29.69
N SER A 22 8.26 3.16 -30.76
CA SER A 22 8.68 3.81 -32.01
C SER A 22 9.08 5.29 -31.87
N ASP A 23 8.61 5.95 -30.83
CA ASP A 23 8.96 7.33 -30.47
C ASP A 23 10.18 7.42 -29.53
N ASN A 24 10.88 6.30 -29.30
CA ASN A 24 11.94 6.11 -28.31
C ASN A 24 11.48 6.20 -26.84
N THR A 25 10.18 6.21 -26.55
CA THR A 25 9.69 6.11 -25.18
C THR A 25 10.04 4.75 -24.60
N GLN A 26 10.59 4.75 -23.38
CA GLN A 26 10.82 3.52 -22.61
C GLN A 26 9.68 3.32 -21.63
N LEU A 27 9.03 2.16 -21.72
CA LEU A 27 7.96 1.74 -20.82
C LEU A 27 8.48 0.61 -19.94
N PHE A 28 8.55 0.87 -18.64
CA PHE A 28 8.88 -0.13 -17.62
C PHE A 28 7.61 -0.87 -17.18
N ILE A 29 7.66 -2.20 -17.19
CA ILE A 29 6.52 -3.06 -16.85
C ILE A 29 7.00 -4.17 -15.93
N ASP A 30 6.32 -4.37 -14.81
CA ASP A 30 6.63 -5.49 -13.94
C ASP A 30 6.12 -6.82 -14.52
N GLU A 31 6.72 -7.94 -14.12
CA GLU A 31 6.39 -9.29 -14.60
C GLU A 31 4.87 -9.58 -14.60
N GLU A 32 4.18 -9.22 -13.52
CA GLU A 32 2.77 -9.58 -13.34
C GLU A 32 1.88 -8.77 -14.29
N THR A 33 2.14 -7.47 -14.41
CA THR A 33 1.42 -6.61 -15.37
C THR A 33 1.68 -7.04 -16.81
N TYR A 34 2.93 -7.40 -17.15
CA TYR A 34 3.30 -7.83 -18.49
C TYR A 34 2.49 -9.05 -18.97
N PHE A 35 2.36 -10.07 -18.10
CA PHE A 35 1.57 -11.26 -18.42
C PHE A 35 0.05 -11.02 -18.29
N LYS A 36 -0.39 -10.32 -17.24
CA LYS A 36 -1.83 -10.09 -16.97
C LYS A 36 -2.54 -9.36 -18.11
N TYR A 37 -1.86 -8.42 -18.77
CA TYR A 37 -2.42 -7.66 -19.89
C TYR A 37 -1.96 -8.18 -21.26
N CYS A 38 -1.37 -9.38 -21.31
CA CYS A 38 -0.92 -10.05 -22.53
C CYS A 38 -0.02 -9.17 -23.41
N ILE A 39 0.87 -8.39 -22.79
CA ILE A 39 1.73 -7.44 -23.50
C ILE A 39 2.74 -8.17 -24.40
N TYR A 40 3.06 -9.42 -24.07
CA TYR A 40 3.91 -10.30 -24.89
C TYR A 40 3.35 -10.56 -26.30
N ASP A 41 2.04 -10.45 -26.49
CA ASP A 41 1.35 -10.72 -27.75
C ASP A 41 0.91 -9.43 -28.47
N LYS A 42 1.31 -8.27 -27.95
CA LYS A 42 0.99 -6.97 -28.56
C LYS A 42 2.15 -6.49 -29.42
N GLU A 43 1.83 -5.95 -30.59
CA GLU A 43 2.80 -5.28 -31.49
C GLU A 43 2.71 -3.76 -31.40
N THR A 44 1.52 -3.22 -31.18
CA THR A 44 1.25 -1.79 -30.97
C THR A 44 0.55 -1.52 -29.65
N LEU A 45 0.75 -0.33 -29.10
CA LEU A 45 0.11 0.15 -27.88
C LEU A 45 -0.39 1.58 -28.11
N SER A 46 -1.61 1.88 -27.69
CA SER A 46 -2.11 3.26 -27.73
C SER A 46 -1.54 4.09 -26.59
N ASN A 47 -1.44 5.41 -26.76
CA ASN A 47 -0.98 6.33 -25.72
C ASN A 47 -1.79 6.20 -24.42
N ALA A 48 -3.11 6.11 -24.53
CA ALA A 48 -3.98 5.89 -23.37
C ALA A 48 -3.69 4.56 -22.65
N PHE A 49 -3.40 3.50 -23.41
CA PHE A 49 -3.08 2.20 -22.84
C PHE A 49 -1.67 2.17 -22.23
N ILE A 50 -0.72 2.94 -22.76
CA ILE A 50 0.62 3.10 -22.17
C ILE A 50 0.52 3.74 -20.78
N GLU A 51 -0.24 4.82 -20.64
CA GLU A 51 -0.45 5.47 -19.34
C GLU A 51 -1.16 4.54 -18.34
N ASP A 52 -2.20 3.82 -18.78
CA ASP A 52 -2.88 2.81 -17.97
C ASP A 52 -1.91 1.70 -17.50
N ILE A 53 -1.00 1.24 -18.36
CA ILE A 53 0.00 0.24 -18.00
C ILE A 53 1.05 0.78 -17.03
N LYS A 54 1.43 2.07 -17.12
CA LYS A 54 2.30 2.71 -16.13
C LYS A 54 1.62 2.73 -14.76
N ASP A 55 0.38 3.19 -14.68
CA ASP A 55 -0.40 3.25 -13.44
C ASP A 55 -0.53 1.85 -12.81
N LYS A 56 -0.83 0.84 -13.63
CA LYS A 56 -0.96 -0.56 -13.18
C LYS A 56 0.37 -1.14 -12.71
N THR A 57 1.46 -0.84 -13.41
CA THR A 57 2.82 -1.27 -13.02
C THR A 57 3.21 -0.66 -11.69
N GLU A 58 2.98 0.65 -11.51
CA GLU A 58 3.27 1.35 -10.26
C GLU A 58 2.45 0.76 -9.10
N ALA A 59 1.14 0.56 -9.30
CA ALA A 59 0.27 -0.07 -8.29
C ALA A 59 0.76 -1.48 -7.91
N MET A 60 1.20 -2.28 -8.88
CA MET A 60 1.72 -3.62 -8.62
C MET A 60 3.06 -3.60 -7.87
N GLN A 61 3.98 -2.71 -8.25
CA GLN A 61 5.23 -2.51 -7.54
C GLN A 61 5.01 -2.03 -6.11
N CYS A 62 4.08 -1.09 -5.91
CA CYS A 62 3.63 -0.61 -4.62
C CYS A 62 3.13 -1.77 -3.74
N TYR A 63 2.25 -2.61 -4.28
CA TYR A 63 1.72 -3.78 -3.58
C TYR A 63 2.80 -4.81 -3.24
N LYS A 64 3.68 -5.16 -4.18
CA LYS A 64 4.81 -6.07 -3.92
C LYS A 64 5.71 -5.53 -2.79
N LYS A 65 5.93 -4.21 -2.76
CA LYS A 65 6.71 -3.56 -1.70
C LYS A 65 6.01 -3.62 -0.34
N ALA A 66 4.70 -3.40 -0.33
CA ALA A 66 3.89 -3.47 0.87
C ALA A 66 3.87 -4.88 1.49
N VAL A 67 3.66 -5.91 0.66
CA VAL A 67 3.67 -7.31 1.11
C VAL A 67 5.05 -7.68 1.67
N ALA A 68 6.13 -7.27 1.03
CA ALA A 68 7.48 -7.47 1.56
C ALA A 68 7.68 -6.78 2.92
N TYR A 69 7.08 -5.60 3.13
CA TYR A 69 7.15 -4.90 4.41
C TYR A 69 6.37 -5.59 5.53
N LEU A 70 5.24 -6.23 5.19
CA LEU A 70 4.43 -7.01 6.15
C LEU A 70 5.13 -8.29 6.64
N LEU A 71 6.13 -8.80 5.91
CA LEU A 71 6.96 -9.91 6.39
C LEU A 71 7.71 -9.55 7.69
N ASN A 72 7.98 -8.27 7.93
CA ASN A 72 8.61 -7.77 9.15
C ASN A 72 7.58 -7.53 10.28
N GLY A 73 6.42 -8.16 10.20
CA GLY A 73 5.34 -8.07 11.18
C GLY A 73 4.21 -7.14 10.77
N LYS A 74 3.12 -7.19 11.55
CA LYS A 74 1.90 -6.41 11.32
C LYS A 74 2.17 -4.91 11.28
N LYS A 75 1.39 -4.21 10.45
CA LYS A 75 1.43 -2.75 10.26
C LYS A 75 0.00 -2.24 10.25
N THR A 76 -0.17 -1.01 10.70
CA THR A 76 -1.42 -0.26 10.55
C THR A 76 -1.49 0.37 9.17
N GLU A 77 -2.69 0.78 8.77
CA GLU A 77 -2.92 1.48 7.51
C GLU A 77 -1.99 2.69 7.36
N ASN A 78 -2.00 3.60 8.33
CA ASN A 78 -1.21 4.83 8.26
C ASN A 78 0.29 4.55 8.20
N ARG A 79 0.79 3.54 8.93
CA ARG A 79 2.21 3.15 8.84
C ARG A 79 2.55 2.59 7.47
N MET A 80 1.64 1.85 6.84
CA MET A 80 1.82 1.34 5.49
C MET A 80 1.81 2.48 4.46
N ARG A 81 0.85 3.41 4.55
CA ARG A 81 0.77 4.60 3.67
C ARG A 81 2.07 5.39 3.71
N LEU A 82 2.48 5.82 4.91
CA LEU A 82 3.70 6.59 5.10
C LEU A 82 4.94 5.83 4.60
N TYR A 83 4.99 4.51 4.79
CA TYR A 83 6.09 3.69 4.28
C TYR A 83 6.15 3.73 2.75
N LEU A 84 5.02 3.56 2.06
CA LEU A 84 4.96 3.52 0.59
C LEU A 84 5.20 4.89 -0.04
N GLU A 85 4.64 5.95 0.54
CA GLU A 85 4.90 7.34 0.11
C GLU A 85 6.40 7.68 0.22
N ASN A 86 7.05 7.29 1.33
CA ASN A 86 8.49 7.44 1.50
C ASN A 86 9.33 6.59 0.53
N LYS A 87 8.73 5.59 -0.14
CA LYS A 87 9.36 4.85 -1.24
C LYS A 87 9.16 5.51 -2.59
N GLY A 88 8.42 6.61 -2.67
CA GLY A 88 8.20 7.41 -3.87
C GLY A 88 7.02 6.96 -4.71
N PHE A 89 6.11 6.12 -4.18
CA PHE A 89 4.90 5.75 -4.89
C PHE A 89 3.88 6.89 -4.87
N GLY A 90 3.20 7.11 -6.00
CA GLY A 90 2.15 8.12 -6.12
C GLY A 90 0.89 7.79 -5.31
N PRO A 91 0.06 8.80 -4.98
CA PRO A 91 -1.10 8.65 -4.12
C PRO A 91 -2.11 7.61 -4.63
N LYS A 92 -2.36 7.58 -5.96
CA LYS A 92 -3.26 6.58 -6.57
C LYS A 92 -2.78 5.15 -6.34
N ALA A 93 -1.48 4.90 -6.51
CA ALA A 93 -0.87 3.58 -6.31
C ALA A 93 -0.91 3.18 -4.82
N VAL A 94 -0.66 4.13 -3.92
CA VAL A 94 -0.77 3.92 -2.46
C VAL A 94 -2.20 3.59 -2.07
N ASP A 95 -3.19 4.38 -2.50
CA ASP A 95 -4.61 4.14 -2.21
C ASP A 95 -5.07 2.77 -2.69
N SER A 96 -4.77 2.44 -3.95
CA SER A 96 -5.11 1.13 -4.52
C SER A 96 -4.46 -0.02 -3.75
N CYS A 97 -3.19 0.14 -3.37
CA CYS A 97 -2.47 -0.85 -2.59
C CYS A 97 -3.08 -1.05 -1.20
N ILE A 98 -3.38 0.04 -0.48
CA ILE A 98 -3.96 -0.02 0.86
C ILE A 98 -5.34 -0.68 0.82
N HIS A 99 -6.19 -0.28 -0.11
CA HIS A 99 -7.52 -0.86 -0.27
C HIS A 99 -7.43 -2.38 -0.47
N ARG A 100 -6.57 -2.82 -1.40
CA ARG A 100 -6.34 -4.24 -1.65
C ARG A 100 -5.82 -4.99 -0.42
N LEU A 101 -4.91 -4.40 0.36
CA LEU A 101 -4.38 -5.04 1.58
C LEU A 101 -5.45 -5.19 2.67
N ILE A 102 -6.37 -4.24 2.78
CA ILE A 102 -7.51 -4.30 3.70
C ILE A 102 -8.51 -5.37 3.24
N GLU A 103 -8.86 -5.38 1.94
CA GLU A 103 -9.75 -6.41 1.36
C GLU A 103 -9.19 -7.83 1.54
N GLU A 104 -7.88 -8.01 1.38
CA GLU A 104 -7.20 -9.28 1.62
C GLU A 104 -7.00 -9.62 3.11
N GLY A 105 -7.45 -8.76 4.03
CA GLY A 105 -7.33 -8.94 5.49
C GLY A 105 -5.88 -8.88 6.01
N LYS A 106 -4.96 -8.32 5.23
CA LYS A 106 -3.54 -8.19 5.58
C LYS A 106 -3.27 -6.99 6.48
N ILE A 107 -4.07 -5.95 6.34
CA ILE A 107 -4.13 -4.79 7.25
C ILE A 107 -5.50 -4.79 7.92
N ASP A 108 -5.49 -4.68 9.24
CA ASP A 108 -6.68 -4.58 10.07
C ASP A 108 -6.28 -3.81 11.34
N ASP A 109 -6.58 -2.52 11.34
CA ASP A 109 -6.21 -1.60 12.42
C ASP A 109 -6.99 -1.91 13.69
N VAL A 110 -8.25 -2.36 13.58
CA VAL A 110 -9.08 -2.75 14.72
C VAL A 110 -8.50 -3.98 15.39
N ALA A 111 -8.23 -5.05 14.63
CA ALA A 111 -7.61 -6.24 15.18
C ALA A 111 -6.18 -5.99 15.69
N PHE A 112 -5.46 -5.01 15.12
CA PHE A 112 -4.18 -4.56 15.65
C PHE A 112 -4.38 -3.90 17.03
N MET A 113 -5.27 -2.92 17.14
CA MET A 113 -5.57 -2.21 18.38
C MET A 113 -6.00 -3.17 19.50
N ASP A 114 -6.95 -4.05 19.23
CA ASP A 114 -7.45 -5.03 20.21
C ASP A 114 -6.32 -5.87 20.80
N LYS A 115 -5.46 -6.41 19.93
CA LYS A 115 -4.32 -7.22 20.34
C LYS A 115 -3.29 -6.38 21.09
N PHE A 116 -3.05 -5.16 20.64
CA PHE A 116 -2.10 -4.25 21.25
C PHE A 116 -2.53 -3.85 22.67
N ILE A 117 -3.79 -3.44 22.84
CA ILE A 117 -4.39 -3.08 24.13
C ILE A 117 -4.34 -4.27 25.06
N LYS A 118 -4.85 -5.44 24.66
CA LYS A 118 -4.82 -6.66 25.50
C LYS A 118 -3.42 -7.05 25.94
N ALA A 119 -2.40 -6.88 25.07
CA ALA A 119 -1.02 -7.21 25.41
C ALA A 119 -0.33 -6.17 26.33
N ASN A 120 -0.76 -4.91 26.29
CA ASN A 120 -0.13 -3.81 27.02
C ASN A 120 -0.91 -3.36 28.27
N LEU A 121 -2.19 -3.74 28.39
CA LEU A 121 -3.04 -3.43 29.53
C LEU A 121 -2.67 -4.35 30.71
N LYS A 122 -2.04 -3.77 31.71
CA LYS A 122 -1.66 -4.40 32.98
C LYS A 122 -2.24 -3.56 34.11
N LYS A 123 -2.23 -4.10 35.34
CA LYS A 123 -2.84 -3.47 36.54
C LYS A 123 -2.41 -2.01 36.75
N ASP A 124 -1.18 -1.64 36.38
CA ASP A 124 -0.62 -0.30 36.57
C ASP A 124 -0.34 0.46 35.24
N THR A 125 -0.93 0.02 34.12
CA THR A 125 -0.73 0.69 32.83
C THR A 125 -1.48 2.03 32.81
N LYS A 126 -0.74 3.13 32.72
CA LYS A 126 -1.32 4.47 32.53
C LYS A 126 -2.03 4.58 31.18
N ARG A 127 -3.25 5.11 31.20
CA ARG A 127 -4.11 5.36 30.03
C ARG A 127 -3.38 6.13 28.92
N GLU A 128 -2.77 7.26 29.27
CA GLU A 128 -2.10 8.16 28.33
C GLU A 128 -0.91 7.47 27.64
N LYS A 129 -0.23 6.60 28.38
CA LYS A 129 0.90 5.82 27.85
C LYS A 129 0.43 4.79 26.80
N LEU A 130 -0.77 4.24 26.96
CA LEU A 130 -1.32 3.30 26.00
C LEU A 130 -1.79 4.01 24.72
N ILE A 131 -2.48 5.14 24.86
CA ILE A 131 -2.88 6.02 23.76
C ILE A 131 -1.65 6.48 22.95
N ALA A 132 -0.63 7.02 23.61
CA ALA A 132 0.59 7.48 22.96
C ALA A 132 1.30 6.37 22.16
N LYS A 133 1.26 5.12 22.64
CA LYS A 133 1.80 3.97 21.90
C LYS A 133 0.97 3.64 20.65
N LEU A 134 -0.36 3.68 20.74
CA LEU A 134 -1.23 3.43 19.57
C LEU A 134 -1.05 4.51 18.51
N ILE A 135 -0.97 5.79 18.91
CA ILE A 135 -0.67 6.92 18.03
C ILE A 135 0.72 6.75 17.41
N TYR A 136 1.72 6.35 18.20
CA TYR A 136 3.02 5.99 17.65
C TYR A 136 2.88 4.87 16.62
N HIS A 137 2.02 3.89 16.79
CA HIS A 137 1.75 2.88 15.77
C HIS A 137 0.88 3.36 14.60
N GLY A 138 0.56 4.65 14.51
CA GLY A 138 -0.18 5.24 13.39
C GLY A 138 -1.70 5.13 13.52
N ILE A 139 -2.23 4.72 14.68
CA ILE A 139 -3.67 4.79 14.93
C ILE A 139 -4.07 6.25 15.11
N ASP A 140 -5.22 6.63 14.56
CA ASP A 140 -5.80 7.95 14.77
C ASP A 140 -5.99 8.25 16.27
N GLU A 141 -5.76 9.50 16.68
CA GLU A 141 -5.82 9.89 18.09
C GLU A 141 -7.22 9.68 18.68
N GLN A 142 -8.28 10.10 17.97
CA GLN A 142 -9.65 9.96 18.47
C GLN A 142 -10.02 8.50 18.62
N LEU A 143 -9.65 7.67 17.64
CA LEU A 143 -9.89 6.23 17.69
C LEU A 143 -9.09 5.55 18.82
N ALA A 144 -7.82 5.93 19.01
CA ALA A 144 -6.98 5.39 20.08
C ALA A 144 -7.52 5.74 21.48
N VAL A 145 -7.98 6.98 21.67
CA VAL A 145 -8.62 7.44 22.91
C VAL A 145 -9.87 6.61 23.18
N GLN A 146 -10.77 6.53 22.20
CA GLN A 146 -12.04 5.80 22.32
C GLN A 146 -11.85 4.33 22.70
N GLU A 147 -10.95 3.61 22.02
CA GLU A 147 -10.75 2.17 22.26
C GLU A 147 -10.02 1.90 23.58
N VAL A 148 -9.11 2.79 24.00
CA VAL A 148 -8.48 2.68 25.32
C VAL A 148 -9.50 2.92 26.43
N ASP A 149 -10.36 3.95 26.32
CA ASP A 149 -11.38 4.28 27.33
C ASP A 149 -12.35 3.13 27.58
N LYS A 150 -12.84 2.53 26.49
CA LYS A 150 -13.66 1.31 26.56
C LYS A 150 -12.94 0.18 27.29
N ALA A 151 -11.65 -0.01 27.03
CA ALA A 151 -10.88 -1.11 27.60
C ALA A 151 -10.51 -0.90 29.08
N VAL A 152 -10.29 0.34 29.51
CA VAL A 152 -9.99 0.65 30.93
C VAL A 152 -11.25 0.91 31.76
N GLY A 153 -12.44 0.98 31.14
CA GLY A 153 -13.70 1.29 31.83
C GLY A 153 -13.74 2.74 32.33
N TYR A 154 -13.11 3.66 31.60
CA TYR A 154 -13.12 5.08 31.95
C TYR A 154 -14.46 5.68 31.49
N GLU A 155 -15.34 5.99 32.44
CA GLU A 155 -16.47 6.90 32.20
C GLU A 155 -15.93 8.32 32.40
N GLU A 156 -16.08 9.20 31.42
CA GLU A 156 -15.84 10.62 31.65
C GLU A 156 -16.76 11.07 32.80
N ASP A 157 -16.17 11.49 33.92
CA ASP A 157 -16.88 12.25 34.93
C ASP A 157 -17.34 13.56 34.27
N THR A 158 -18.52 13.53 33.65
CA THR A 158 -19.23 14.73 33.20
C THR A 158 -19.56 15.57 34.44
N TYR A 159 -18.83 16.66 34.62
CA TYR A 159 -19.16 17.75 35.55
C TYR A 159 -20.08 18.77 34.89
#